data_AF-A0A662PSA6-F1
#
_entry.id   AF-A0A662PSA6-F1
#
_cell.length_a   1.000
_cell.length_b   1.000
_cell.length_c   1.000
_cell.angle_alpha   90.00
_cell.angle_beta   90.00
_cell.angle_gamma   90.00
#
_symmetry.space_group_name_H-M   'P 1'
#
loop_
_entity.id
_entity.type
_entity.pdbx_description
1 polymer ?
#
loop_
_entity_poly.entity_id
_entity_poly.type
_entity_poly.pdbx_seq_one_letter_code
_entity_poly.pdbx_strand_id
1 'polypeptide(L)'
;MIGLVENKRILLLATLLASALIAAALFTAIVPTAAAPTSKGFKAILKDGVVELYQDGELVKTIKAPEGAKSVEVFTSEDGGIYFKFEMEAPPYPGKDLEEKAIEIVKNSPRVQEVIGSDYEIVAVGFKLPSSREPVIVVVKASDGTCFRLTVDLDQGMVESIEKAEVCRVELTSRAG
;
A
#
# COMPACT_ATOMS: atom_id res chain seq x y z
N MET A 1 -81.66 12.11 -4.34
CA MET A 1 -80.73 12.96 -3.57
C MET A 1 -79.49 12.12 -3.24
N ILE A 2 -78.60 11.94 -4.21
CA ILE A 2 -77.31 11.20 -4.11
C ILE A 2 -76.40 11.84 -5.16
N GLY A 3 -75.19 12.26 -4.80
CA GLY A 3 -74.19 12.71 -5.79
C GLY A 3 -73.28 13.87 -5.39
N LEU A 4 -73.04 14.15 -4.10
CA LEU A 4 -72.15 15.25 -3.68
C LEU A 4 -71.16 14.85 -2.55
N VAL A 5 -70.65 13.61 -2.58
CA VAL A 5 -69.67 13.11 -1.58
C VAL A 5 -68.46 12.42 -2.23
N GLU A 6 -68.21 12.59 -3.53
CA GLU A 6 -67.01 12.02 -4.19
C GLU A 6 -65.89 13.03 -4.50
N ASN A 7 -66.11 14.33 -4.29
CA ASN A 7 -65.17 15.37 -4.73
C ASN A 7 -64.14 15.84 -3.69
N LYS A 8 -64.15 15.35 -2.44
CA LYS A 8 -63.14 15.73 -1.42
C LYS A 8 -62.01 14.72 -1.25
N ARG A 9 -62.20 13.45 -1.65
CA ARG A 9 -61.16 12.41 -1.52
C ARG A 9 -60.12 12.46 -2.65
N ILE A 10 -60.55 12.82 -3.86
CA ILE A 10 -59.65 12.88 -5.04
C ILE A 10 -58.68 14.08 -4.93
N LEU A 11 -59.11 15.20 -4.34
CA LEU A 11 -58.26 16.39 -4.15
C LEU A 11 -57.13 16.17 -3.12
N LEU A 12 -57.37 15.31 -2.11
CA LEU A 12 -56.38 14.95 -1.09
C LEU A 12 -55.34 13.95 -1.60
N LEU A 13 -55.72 13.07 -2.53
CA LEU A 13 -54.78 12.13 -3.17
C LEU A 13 -53.85 12.81 -4.17
N ALA A 14 -54.31 13.88 -4.84
CA ALA A 14 -53.48 14.66 -5.76
C ALA A 14 -52.49 15.61 -5.05
N THR A 15 -52.77 16.01 -3.81
CA THR A 15 -51.88 16.91 -3.04
C THR A 15 -50.78 16.17 -2.28
N LEU A 16 -50.95 14.88 -1.98
CA LEU A 16 -49.89 14.03 -1.41
C LEU A 16 -48.80 13.64 -2.42
N LEU A 17 -49.06 13.77 -3.72
CA LEU A 17 -48.09 13.45 -4.77
C LEU A 17 -47.03 14.57 -5.00
N ALA A 18 -47.20 15.75 -4.41
CA ALA A 18 -46.32 16.91 -4.63
C ALA A 18 -45.17 17.05 -3.61
N SER A 19 -45.08 16.19 -2.58
CA SER A 19 -44.09 16.32 -1.50
C SER A 19 -43.10 15.16 -1.37
N ALA A 20 -42.97 14.30 -2.39
CA ALA A 20 -41.98 13.22 -2.41
C ALA A 20 -40.79 13.45 -3.38
N LEU A 21 -40.74 14.59 -4.07
CA LEU A 21 -39.56 15.02 -4.82
C LEU A 21 -38.93 16.21 -4.09
N ILE A 22 -37.91 15.96 -3.27
CA ILE A 22 -36.69 16.77 -3.07
C ILE A 22 -35.90 16.04 -1.97
N ALA A 23 -34.97 15.19 -2.40
CA ALA A 23 -33.69 14.90 -1.75
C ALA A 23 -32.93 13.87 -2.61
N ALA A 24 -32.77 14.15 -3.90
CA ALA A 24 -31.90 13.37 -4.78
C ALA A 24 -31.13 14.33 -5.69
N ALA A 25 -30.37 15.22 -5.06
CA ALA A 25 -29.36 16.02 -5.73
C ALA A 25 -28.30 16.33 -4.69
N LEU A 26 -27.36 15.40 -4.54
CA LEU A 26 -25.96 15.56 -4.13
C LEU A 26 -25.38 14.17 -3.80
N PHE A 27 -25.59 13.20 -4.70
CA PHE A 27 -24.57 12.18 -4.87
C PHE A 27 -23.69 12.71 -5.99
N THR A 28 -22.64 13.42 -5.58
CA THR A 28 -21.43 13.55 -6.39
C THR A 28 -21.18 12.18 -6.99
N ALA A 29 -21.15 12.10 -8.32
CA ALA A 29 -20.73 10.91 -9.03
C ALA A 29 -19.32 10.58 -8.54
N ILE A 30 -19.22 9.73 -7.52
CA ILE A 30 -18.01 8.99 -7.24
C ILE A 30 -17.99 8.00 -8.38
N VAL A 31 -17.32 8.40 -9.46
CA VAL A 31 -16.88 7.48 -10.49
C VAL A 31 -16.22 6.33 -9.73
N PRO A 32 -16.73 5.08 -9.85
CA PRO A 32 -16.06 3.95 -9.23
C PRO A 32 -14.66 3.92 -9.84
N THR A 33 -13.66 4.31 -9.06
CA THR A 33 -12.27 4.14 -9.48
C THR A 33 -12.05 2.66 -9.65
N ALA A 34 -11.71 2.29 -10.89
CA ALA A 34 -11.25 0.98 -11.32
C ALA A 34 -12.22 -0.20 -11.07
N ALA A 35 -13.28 -0.29 -11.87
CA ALA A 35 -13.79 -1.61 -12.24
C ALA A 35 -12.74 -2.32 -13.11
N ALA A 36 -11.90 -3.16 -12.52
CA ALA A 36 -11.04 -4.05 -13.29
C ALA A 36 -11.90 -5.13 -13.96
N PRO A 37 -11.77 -5.37 -15.28
CA PRO A 37 -12.45 -6.48 -15.92
C PRO A 37 -11.68 -7.77 -15.60
N THR A 38 -12.32 -8.69 -14.87
CA THR A 38 -11.71 -9.97 -14.49
C THR A 38 -12.68 -11.12 -14.70
N SER A 39 -12.16 -12.20 -15.31
CA SER A 39 -12.73 -13.56 -15.45
C SER A 39 -14.25 -13.69 -15.68
N LYS A 40 -14.65 -14.22 -16.85
CA LYS A 40 -16.04 -14.55 -17.25
C LYS A 40 -16.96 -14.85 -16.04
N GLY A 41 -17.80 -13.89 -15.66
CA GLY A 41 -18.89 -14.06 -14.71
C GLY A 41 -18.69 -13.44 -13.32
N PHE A 42 -17.46 -13.26 -12.82
CA PHE A 42 -17.21 -12.76 -11.45
C PHE A 42 -16.74 -11.30 -11.41
N LYS A 43 -17.30 -10.52 -10.49
CA LYS A 43 -16.90 -9.13 -10.22
C LYS A 43 -16.72 -8.92 -8.73
N ALA A 44 -15.58 -8.38 -8.31
CA ALA A 44 -15.35 -7.97 -6.93
C ALA A 44 -15.42 -6.43 -6.81
N ILE A 45 -16.02 -5.94 -5.72
CA ILE A 45 -16.08 -4.51 -5.39
C ILE A 45 -15.59 -4.35 -3.96
N LEU A 46 -14.60 -3.48 -3.75
CA LEU A 46 -14.15 -3.07 -2.42
C LEU A 46 -14.93 -1.82 -1.99
N LYS A 47 -15.66 -1.92 -0.89
CA LYS A 47 -16.44 -0.82 -0.32
C LYS A 47 -16.36 -0.86 1.20
N ASP A 48 -15.98 0.25 1.82
CA ASP A 48 -15.97 0.43 3.28
C ASP A 48 -15.25 -0.70 4.05
N GLY A 49 -14.10 -1.17 3.53
CA GLY A 49 -13.30 -2.24 4.15
C GLY A 49 -13.88 -3.65 3.98
N VAL A 50 -14.84 -3.81 3.07
CA VAL A 50 -15.52 -5.06 2.78
C VAL A 50 -15.46 -5.33 1.28
N VAL A 51 -15.19 -6.58 0.89
CA VAL A 51 -15.27 -7.02 -0.51
C VAL A 51 -16.59 -7.71 -0.75
N GLU A 52 -17.31 -7.23 -1.75
CA GLU A 52 -18.51 -7.82 -2.29
C GLU A 52 -18.17 -8.57 -3.58
N LEU A 53 -18.42 -9.88 -3.60
CA LEU A 53 -18.24 -10.74 -4.76
C LEU A 53 -19.59 -10.97 -5.44
N TYR A 54 -19.67 -10.58 -6.70
CA TYR A 54 -20.81 -10.76 -7.57
C TYR A 54 -20.54 -11.82 -8.62
N GLN A 55 -21.57 -12.60 -8.96
CA GLN A 55 -21.60 -13.49 -10.10
C GLN A 55 -22.83 -13.14 -10.95
N ASP A 56 -22.63 -12.85 -12.23
CA ASP A 56 -23.71 -12.51 -13.17
C ASP A 56 -24.65 -11.38 -12.69
N GLY A 57 -24.15 -10.50 -11.82
CA GLY A 57 -24.89 -9.37 -11.25
C GLY A 57 -25.53 -9.64 -9.87
N GLU A 58 -25.51 -10.88 -9.38
CA GLU A 58 -26.02 -11.24 -8.06
C GLU A 58 -24.89 -11.29 -7.02
N LEU A 59 -25.15 -10.79 -5.81
CA LEU A 59 -24.19 -10.83 -4.70
C LEU A 59 -24.10 -12.26 -4.16
N VAL A 60 -22.94 -12.90 -4.30
CA VAL A 60 -22.71 -14.28 -3.86
C VAL A 60 -22.03 -14.33 -2.50
N LYS A 61 -21.10 -13.41 -2.24
CA LYS A 61 -20.32 -13.43 -0.99
C LYS A 61 -19.85 -12.05 -0.57
N THR A 62 -19.73 -11.88 0.74
CA THR A 62 -19.12 -10.72 1.37
C THR A 62 -17.99 -11.19 2.27
N ILE A 63 -16.81 -10.58 2.16
CA ILE A 63 -15.64 -10.86 3.01
C ILE A 63 -15.03 -9.56 3.53
N LYS A 64 -14.41 -9.60 4.72
CA LYS A 64 -13.69 -8.44 5.25
C LYS A 64 -12.40 -8.26 4.46
N ALA A 65 -12.14 -7.04 3.99
CA ALA A 65 -10.88 -6.70 3.34
C ALA A 65 -9.76 -6.55 4.37
N PRO A 66 -8.50 -6.82 3.99
CA PRO A 66 -7.34 -6.42 4.77
C PRO A 66 -7.39 -4.90 5.03
N GLU A 67 -6.96 -4.50 6.23
CA GLU A 67 -6.82 -3.09 6.57
C GLU A 67 -5.81 -2.41 5.63
N GLY A 68 -6.14 -1.23 5.10
CA GLY A 68 -5.29 -0.51 4.14
C GLY A 68 -5.39 -0.98 2.68
N ALA A 69 -6.34 -1.87 2.34
CA ALA A 69 -6.63 -2.21 0.95
C ALA A 69 -7.21 -1.00 0.17
N LYS A 70 -6.60 -0.68 -0.97
CA LYS A 70 -7.01 0.39 -1.90
C LYS A 70 -7.84 -0.11 -3.07
N SER A 71 -7.50 -1.27 -3.61
CA SER A 71 -8.21 -1.89 -4.72
C SER A 71 -8.22 -3.41 -4.56
N VAL A 72 -9.13 -4.06 -5.29
CA VAL A 72 -9.26 -5.52 -5.30
C VAL A 72 -9.42 -6.01 -6.74
N GLU A 73 -8.67 -7.06 -7.09
CA GLU A 73 -8.81 -7.82 -8.33
C GLU A 73 -9.25 -9.24 -7.97
N VAL A 74 -10.13 -9.83 -8.78
CA VAL A 74 -10.59 -11.22 -8.58
C VAL A 74 -10.07 -12.11 -9.70
N PHE A 75 -9.68 -13.34 -9.36
CA PHE A 75 -9.18 -14.32 -10.31
C PHE A 75 -9.85 -15.66 -10.09
N THR A 76 -10.12 -16.36 -11.19
CA THR A 76 -10.56 -17.76 -11.16
C THR A 76 -9.41 -18.65 -11.59
N SER A 77 -9.09 -19.68 -10.79
CA SER A 77 -8.18 -20.74 -11.20
C SER A 77 -8.88 -21.79 -12.05
N GLU A 78 -8.09 -22.64 -12.71
CA GLU A 78 -8.59 -23.73 -13.57
C GLU A 78 -9.38 -24.80 -12.79
N ASP A 79 -9.15 -24.94 -11.48
CA ASP A 79 -9.89 -25.84 -10.59
C ASP A 79 -11.17 -25.21 -10.00
N GLY A 80 -11.53 -23.99 -10.43
CA GLY A 80 -12.73 -23.28 -9.99
C GLY A 80 -12.58 -22.50 -8.68
N GLY A 81 -11.37 -22.42 -8.13
CA GLY A 81 -11.05 -21.55 -6.99
C GLY A 81 -11.15 -20.06 -7.34
N ILE A 82 -11.57 -19.26 -6.37
CA ILE A 82 -11.70 -17.79 -6.49
C ILE A 82 -10.66 -17.13 -5.58
N TYR A 83 -9.81 -16.30 -6.17
CA TYR A 83 -8.73 -15.58 -5.49
C TYR A 83 -8.96 -14.09 -5.54
N PHE A 84 -8.62 -13.41 -4.45
CA PHE A 84 -8.63 -11.96 -4.35
C PHE A 84 -7.18 -11.46 -4.23
N LYS A 85 -6.81 -10.52 -5.09
CA LYS A 85 -5.56 -9.78 -4.98
C LYS A 85 -5.89 -8.38 -4.54
N PHE A 86 -5.32 -7.97 -3.43
CA PHE A 86 -5.50 -6.65 -2.88
C PHE A 86 -4.30 -5.78 -3.21
N GLU A 87 -4.54 -4.60 -3.76
CA GLU A 87 -3.55 -3.54 -3.72
C GLU A 87 -3.64 -2.89 -2.36
N MET A 88 -2.56 -2.94 -1.59
CA MET A 88 -2.49 -2.28 -0.29
C MET A 88 -1.74 -0.96 -0.44
N GLU A 89 -2.06 0.02 0.41
CA GLU A 89 -1.13 1.12 0.64
C GLU A 89 0.21 0.53 1.05
N ALA A 90 1.23 0.67 0.20
CA ALA A 90 2.58 0.42 0.66
C ALA A 90 2.80 1.33 1.88
N PRO A 91 3.28 0.80 3.03
CA PRO A 91 3.67 1.68 4.12
C PRO A 91 4.60 2.74 3.55
N PRO A 92 4.49 4.02 3.98
CA PRO A 92 5.34 5.07 3.46
C PRO A 92 6.78 4.58 3.53
N TYR A 93 7.46 4.49 2.38
CA TYR A 93 8.82 3.96 2.31
C TYR A 93 9.68 4.85 3.22
N PRO A 94 10.08 4.36 4.42
CA PRO A 94 10.83 5.21 5.34
C PRO A 94 12.27 5.37 4.84
N GLY A 95 12.62 4.75 3.71
CA GLY A 95 14.00 4.59 3.28
C GLY A 95 14.72 5.90 3.01
N LYS A 96 14.06 7.01 2.66
CA LYS A 96 14.77 8.30 2.51
C LYS A 96 15.31 8.81 3.85
N ASP A 97 14.47 8.88 4.86
CA ASP A 97 14.88 9.37 6.19
C ASP A 97 15.90 8.42 6.83
N LEU A 98 15.71 7.10 6.64
CA LEU A 98 16.64 6.08 7.14
C LEU A 98 17.98 6.09 6.38
N GLU A 99 17.96 6.40 5.08
CA GLU A 99 19.14 6.53 4.23
C GLU A 99 19.97 7.75 4.62
N GLU A 100 19.32 8.91 4.76
CA GLU A 100 19.98 10.12 5.22
C GLU A 100 20.61 9.92 6.59
N LYS A 101 19.88 9.29 7.53
CA LYS A 101 20.40 8.96 8.86
C LYS A 101 21.60 8.01 8.80
N ALA A 102 21.53 6.95 7.99
CA ALA A 102 22.65 6.01 7.83
C ALA A 102 23.90 6.71 7.24
N ILE A 103 23.70 7.55 6.24
CA ILE A 103 24.76 8.34 5.60
C ILE A 103 25.41 9.28 6.61
N GLU A 104 24.62 9.96 7.43
CA GLU A 104 25.12 10.87 8.47
C GLU A 104 25.95 10.13 9.52
N ILE A 105 25.47 8.98 10.01
CA ILE A 105 26.21 8.13 10.96
C ILE A 105 27.58 7.72 10.38
N VAL A 106 27.60 7.26 9.12
CA VAL A 106 28.84 6.84 8.45
C VAL A 106 29.81 8.00 8.30
N LYS A 107 29.34 9.18 7.85
CA LYS A 107 30.16 10.38 7.67
C LYS A 107 30.77 10.91 8.96
N ASN A 108 30.05 10.79 10.07
CA ASN A 108 30.49 11.27 11.37
C ASN A 108 31.22 10.21 12.20
N SER A 109 31.39 8.99 11.68
CA SER A 109 31.98 7.88 12.43
C SER A 109 33.51 7.99 12.48
N PRO A 110 34.11 8.16 13.68
CA PRO A 110 35.57 8.21 13.81
C PRO A 110 36.21 6.87 13.41
N ARG A 111 35.49 5.76 13.60
CA ARG A 111 35.94 4.43 13.21
C ARG A 111 36.03 4.26 11.69
N VAL A 112 35.10 4.88 10.95
CA VAL A 112 35.16 4.91 9.48
C VAL A 112 36.36 5.74 9.03
N GLN A 113 36.56 6.91 9.66
CA GLN A 113 37.72 7.75 9.37
C GLN A 113 39.06 7.03 9.65
N GLU A 114 39.14 6.24 10.72
CA GLU A 114 40.34 5.47 11.09
C GLU A 114 40.64 4.32 10.12
N VAL A 115 39.60 3.60 9.67
CA VAL A 115 39.76 2.39 8.85
C VAL A 115 39.81 2.67 7.35
N ILE A 116 39.01 3.62 6.88
CA ILE A 116 38.77 3.91 5.45
C ILE A 116 39.39 5.25 5.05
N GLY A 117 39.54 6.19 5.99
CA GLY A 117 39.96 7.55 5.73
C GLY A 117 38.79 8.50 5.54
N SER A 118 39.10 9.76 5.22
CA SER A 118 38.11 10.82 5.01
C SER A 118 37.61 10.93 3.56
N ASP A 119 38.30 10.30 2.62
CA ASP A 119 37.99 10.36 1.19
C ASP A 119 37.45 9.00 0.73
N TYR A 120 36.12 8.95 0.57
CA TYR A 120 35.39 7.78 0.10
C TYR A 120 34.06 8.20 -0.51
N GLU A 121 33.53 7.37 -1.39
CA GLU A 121 32.21 7.52 -2.00
C GLU A 121 31.23 6.54 -1.35
N ILE A 122 30.02 6.99 -1.02
CA ILE A 122 28.92 6.10 -0.62
C ILE A 122 28.27 5.60 -1.91
N VAL A 123 28.39 4.30 -2.18
CA VAL A 123 27.95 3.68 -3.44
C VAL A 123 26.49 3.22 -3.35
N ALA A 124 26.09 2.70 -2.19
CA ALA A 124 24.74 2.19 -2.00
C ALA A 124 24.37 2.08 -0.51
N VAL A 125 23.08 2.21 -0.22
CA VAL A 125 22.48 1.98 1.09
C VAL A 125 21.37 0.94 0.94
N GLY A 126 21.40 -0.10 1.77
CA GLY A 126 20.50 -1.24 1.72
C GLY A 126 19.75 -1.44 3.02
N PHE A 127 18.43 -1.56 2.91
CA PHE A 127 17.52 -1.87 4.02
C PHE A 127 16.89 -3.23 3.83
N LYS A 128 16.68 -3.98 4.91
CA LYS A 128 15.68 -5.05 4.91
C LYS A 128 14.33 -4.44 5.35
N LEU A 129 13.34 -4.47 4.45
CA LEU A 129 11.96 -4.04 4.72
C LEU A 129 11.15 -5.17 5.40
N PRO A 130 10.03 -4.90 6.12
CA PRO A 130 9.67 -3.71 6.91
C PRO A 130 9.55 -4.03 8.43
N SER A 131 9.94 -5.22 8.88
CA SER A 131 9.63 -5.70 10.25
C SER A 131 10.86 -5.97 11.12
N SER A 132 12.05 -5.64 10.65
CA SER A 132 13.28 -5.98 11.36
C SER A 132 14.01 -4.75 11.86
N ARG A 133 14.39 -4.81 13.15
CA ARG A 133 15.50 -4.04 13.74
C ARG A 133 16.86 -4.44 13.13
N GLU A 134 16.85 -4.92 11.90
CA GLU A 134 18.08 -5.39 11.27
C GLU A 134 18.91 -4.19 10.86
N PRO A 135 20.24 -4.29 11.02
CA PRO A 135 21.12 -3.17 10.76
C PRO A 135 21.10 -2.80 9.27
N VAL A 136 21.31 -1.51 9.02
CA VAL A 136 21.40 -0.94 7.67
C VAL A 136 22.77 -1.25 7.09
N ILE A 137 22.80 -1.67 5.83
CA ILE A 137 24.05 -1.96 5.14
C ILE A 137 24.41 -0.78 4.26
N VAL A 138 25.55 -0.16 4.52
CA VAL A 138 26.10 0.91 3.68
C VAL A 138 27.34 0.38 2.98
N VAL A 139 27.45 0.58 1.68
CA VAL A 139 28.64 0.21 0.91
C VAL A 139 29.37 1.48 0.51
N VAL A 140 30.66 1.54 0.84
CA VAL A 140 31.55 2.64 0.48
C VAL A 140 32.70 2.17 -0.37
N LYS A 141 33.22 3.08 -1.19
CA LYS A 141 34.41 2.89 -2.00
C LYS A 141 35.46 3.91 -1.59
N ALA A 142 36.59 3.44 -1.06
CA ALA A 142 37.72 4.29 -0.73
C ALA A 142 38.45 4.78 -1.99
N SER A 143 39.28 5.82 -1.86
CA SER A 143 40.03 6.40 -2.99
C SER A 143 41.00 5.43 -3.66
N ASP A 144 41.46 4.40 -2.95
CA ASP A 144 42.30 3.32 -3.50
C ASP A 144 41.49 2.29 -4.32
N GLY A 145 40.17 2.47 -4.40
CA GLY A 145 39.24 1.59 -5.10
C GLY A 145 38.71 0.42 -4.25
N THR A 146 39.17 0.27 -3.01
CA THR A 146 38.71 -0.79 -2.11
C THR A 146 37.26 -0.56 -1.69
N CYS A 147 36.43 -1.58 -1.82
CA CYS A 147 35.04 -1.56 -1.38
C CYS A 147 34.94 -2.04 0.08
N PHE A 148 34.13 -1.36 0.89
CA PHE A 148 33.82 -1.76 2.26
C PHE A 148 32.32 -1.86 2.44
N ARG A 149 31.90 -2.90 3.16
CA ARG A 149 30.55 -3.12 3.65
C ARG A 149 30.48 -2.72 5.11
N LEU A 150 29.64 -1.75 5.41
CA LEU A 150 29.42 -1.18 6.73
C LEU A 150 28.08 -1.68 7.26
N THR A 151 28.07 -2.19 8.47
CA THR A 151 26.84 -2.51 9.21
C THR A 151 26.55 -1.36 10.16
N VAL A 152 25.42 -0.68 9.98
CA VAL A 152 25.04 0.53 10.71
C VAL A 152 23.84 0.24 11.59
N ASP A 153 24.00 0.47 12.89
CA ASP A 153 22.91 0.47 13.84
C ASP A 153 22.32 1.89 13.91
N LEU A 154 21.10 2.03 13.40
CA LEU A 154 20.38 3.31 13.40
C LEU A 154 19.85 3.71 14.77
N ASP A 155 19.62 2.78 15.69
CA ASP A 155 19.10 3.04 17.03
C ASP A 155 20.23 3.55 17.94
N GLN A 156 21.40 2.93 17.86
CA GLN A 156 22.59 3.33 18.60
C GLN A 156 23.35 4.48 17.93
N GLY A 157 23.07 4.75 16.65
CA GLY A 157 23.71 5.84 15.90
C GLY A 157 25.19 5.57 15.60
N MET A 158 25.56 4.31 15.34
CA MET A 158 26.96 3.92 15.20
C MET A 158 27.18 2.87 14.10
N VAL A 159 28.44 2.74 13.67
CA VAL A 159 28.89 1.68 12.75
C VAL A 159 29.36 0.47 13.56
N GLU A 160 28.64 -0.65 13.47
CA GLU A 160 28.91 -1.89 14.20
C GLU A 160 30.06 -2.70 13.59
N SER A 161 30.10 -2.82 12.27
CA SER A 161 31.14 -3.58 11.57
C SER A 161 31.57 -2.91 10.28
N ILE A 162 32.83 -3.15 9.91
CA ILE A 162 33.46 -2.70 8.66
C ILE A 162 34.16 -3.93 8.07
N GLU A 163 33.70 -4.37 6.91
CA GLU A 163 34.21 -5.56 6.22
C GLU A 163 34.68 -5.16 4.83
N LYS A 164 35.82 -5.71 4.37
CA LYS A 164 36.20 -5.54 2.96
C LYS A 164 35.24 -6.34 2.10
N ALA A 165 34.76 -5.73 1.02
CA ALA A 165 33.89 -6.36 0.05
C ALA A 165 34.63 -6.53 -1.28
N GLU A 166 34.41 -7.66 -1.96
CA GLU A 166 34.95 -7.88 -3.30
C GLU A 166 34.22 -7.04 -4.36
N VAL A 167 32.99 -6.61 -4.07
CA VAL A 167 32.15 -5.84 -4.98
C VAL A 167 31.55 -4.63 -4.26
N CYS A 168 31.56 -3.47 -4.91
CA CYS A 168 30.92 -2.24 -4.44
C CYS A 168 29.40 -2.25 -4.74
N ARG A 169 28.67 -3.26 -4.23
CA ARG A 169 27.20 -3.32 -4.35
C ARG A 169 26.57 -3.92 -3.10
N VAL A 170 25.32 -3.57 -2.84
CA VAL A 170 24.53 -4.21 -1.80
C VAL A 170 23.95 -5.50 -2.36
N GLU A 171 24.33 -6.64 -1.77
CA GLU A 171 23.63 -7.90 -1.96
C GLU A 171 22.75 -8.15 -0.73
N LEU A 172 21.44 -7.95 -0.89
CA LEU A 172 20.47 -8.33 0.12
C LEU A 172 20.11 -9.80 -0.12
N THR A 173 20.64 -10.70 0.71
CA THR A 173 20.18 -12.09 0.72
C THR A 173 18.84 -12.15 1.45
N SER A 174 17.76 -12.40 0.71
CA SER A 174 16.50 -12.82 1.33
C SER A 174 16.68 -14.27 1.78
N ARG A 175 16.71 -14.49 3.10
CA ARG A 175 16.38 -15.82 3.63
C ARG A 175 14.88 -15.97 3.46
N ALA A 176 14.46 -16.62 2.38
CA ALA A 176 13.12 -17.18 2.32
C ALA A 176 13.05 -18.26 3.41
N GLY A 177 12.28 -17.99 4.45
CA GLY A 177 11.86 -18.96 5.46
C GLY A 177 10.59 -19.66 5.00
#